data_AF-A0A7W3LQ97-F1
#
_entry.id   AF-A0A7W3LQ97-F1
#
_cell.length_a   1.000
_cell.length_b   1.000
_cell.length_c   1.000
_cell.angle_alpha   90.00
_cell.angle_beta   90.00
_cell.angle_gamma   90.00
#
_symmetry.space_group_name_H-M   'P 1'
#
loop_
_entity.id
_entity.type
_entity.pdbx_description
1 polymer ?
#
loop_
_entity_poly.entity_id
_entity_poly.type
_entity_poly.pdbx_seq_one_letter_code
_entity_poly.pdbx_strand_id
1 'polypeptide(L)'
;MSGTEVGFQGPDLSFGSTLNAVKARGLRRDGRRAIHAHPAKDGDAKVAGIAVEVTDPEEGRRHTTGGEPPGGFPAFRLDPREAVPTGVEGNETVIRPWRPGRPVETFRRT
;
A
#
# COMPACT_ATOMS: atom_id res chain seq x y z
N MET A 1 -1.56 -0.87 -16.36
CA MET A 1 -1.53 -1.09 -14.90
C MET A 1 -2.94 -1.41 -14.45
N SER A 2 -3.18 -2.52 -13.77
CA SER A 2 -4.48 -2.75 -13.11
C SER A 2 -4.51 -1.99 -11.78
N GLY A 3 -5.70 -1.58 -11.32
CA GLY A 3 -5.87 -1.08 -9.96
C GLY A 3 -5.34 -2.07 -8.90
N THR A 4 -4.95 -1.55 -7.74
CA THR A 4 -4.63 -2.36 -6.55
C THR A 4 -5.55 -1.91 -5.44
N GLU A 5 -6.47 -2.79 -5.06
CA GLU A 5 -7.26 -2.60 -3.86
C GLU A 5 -6.38 -2.87 -2.64
N VAL A 6 -6.54 -2.02 -1.63
CA VAL A 6 -5.83 -2.12 -0.35
C VAL A 6 -6.86 -2.11 0.77
N GLY A 7 -6.52 -2.77 1.88
CA GLY A 7 -7.30 -2.75 3.10
C GLY A 7 -6.39 -2.78 4.31
N PHE A 8 -6.96 -2.49 5.48
CA PHE A 8 -6.26 -2.65 6.75
C PHE A 8 -6.67 -3.95 7.42
N GLN A 9 -5.69 -4.72 7.88
CA GLN A 9 -5.87 -5.86 8.76
C GLN A 9 -5.20 -5.55 10.09
N GLY A 10 -5.99 -5.07 11.05
CA GLY A 10 -5.44 -4.47 12.26
C GLY A 10 -4.57 -3.24 11.91
N PRO A 11 -3.30 -3.17 12.34
CA PRO A 11 -2.42 -2.03 12.06
C PRO A 11 -1.81 -2.07 10.65
N ASP A 12 -1.98 -3.16 9.93
CA ASP A 12 -1.21 -3.47 8.74
C ASP A 12 -1.97 -3.11 7.46
N LEU A 13 -1.29 -2.39 6.55
CA LEU A 13 -1.80 -2.14 5.21
C LEU A 13 -1.52 -3.36 4.34
N SER A 14 -2.58 -3.99 3.83
CA SER A 14 -2.49 -5.24 3.08
C SER A 14 -3.19 -5.14 1.73
N PHE A 15 -2.76 -6.00 0.79
CA PHE A 15 -3.37 -6.09 -0.53
C PHE A 15 -3.22 -7.50 -1.12
N GLY A 16 -4.21 -7.87 -1.94
CA GLY A 16 -4.22 -9.13 -2.66
C GLY A 16 -3.68 -9.03 -4.08
N SER A 17 -3.40 -10.19 -4.66
CA SER A 17 -3.15 -10.36 -6.08
C SER A 17 -3.95 -11.54 -6.61
N THR A 18 -4.36 -11.46 -7.88
CA THR A 18 -4.86 -12.64 -8.59
C THR A 18 -3.79 -13.73 -8.57
N LEU A 19 -4.23 -14.98 -8.43
CA LEU A 19 -3.38 -16.17 -8.51
C LEU A 19 -2.58 -16.15 -9.83
N ASN A 20 -1.29 -16.52 -9.77
CA ASN A 20 -0.34 -16.53 -10.90
C ASN A 20 -0.06 -15.18 -11.58
N ALA A 21 -0.54 -14.06 -11.05
CA ALA A 21 -0.26 -12.75 -11.65
C ALA A 21 1.24 -12.42 -11.62
N VAL A 22 1.73 -11.85 -12.72
CA VAL A 22 3.14 -11.42 -12.88
C VAL A 22 3.54 -10.45 -11.77
N LYS A 23 2.62 -9.60 -11.29
CA LYS A 23 2.86 -8.66 -10.18
C LYS A 23 3.27 -9.36 -8.88
N ALA A 24 2.64 -10.48 -8.53
CA ALA A 24 2.98 -11.24 -7.33
C ALA A 24 4.38 -11.86 -7.44
N ARG A 25 4.71 -12.42 -8.61
CA ARG A 25 6.06 -12.94 -8.89
C ARG A 25 7.13 -11.84 -8.82
N GLY A 26 6.80 -10.66 -9.32
CA GLY A 26 7.66 -9.47 -9.21
C GLY A 26 7.95 -9.11 -7.75
N LEU A 27 6.91 -9.03 -6.91
CA LEU A 27 7.05 -8.69 -5.49
C LEU A 27 7.82 -9.74 -4.69
N ARG A 28 7.68 -11.03 -5.02
CA ARG A 28 8.51 -12.09 -4.42
C ARG A 28 10.00 -11.95 -4.76
N ARG A 29 10.33 -11.37 -5.92
CA ARG A 29 11.72 -11.12 -6.34
C ARG A 29 12.26 -9.81 -5.78
N ASP A 30 11.44 -8.77 -5.78
CA ASP A 30 11.76 -7.43 -5.30
C ASP A 30 10.49 -6.84 -4.67
N GLY A 31 10.45 -6.83 -3.34
CA GLY A 31 9.28 -6.40 -2.57
C GLY A 31 9.03 -4.89 -2.61
N ARG A 32 9.88 -4.08 -3.25
CA ARG A 32 9.67 -2.63 -3.30
C ARG A 32 8.37 -2.30 -4.01
N ARG A 33 7.48 -1.62 -3.29
CA ARG A 33 6.15 -1.24 -3.78
C ARG A 33 5.83 0.18 -3.39
N ALA A 34 5.22 0.92 -4.32
CA ALA A 34 4.55 2.16 -4.06
C ALA A 34 3.07 2.04 -4.44
N ILE A 35 2.20 2.58 -3.61
CA ILE A 35 0.75 2.65 -3.80
C ILE A 35 0.40 4.14 -3.82
N HIS A 36 -0.26 4.55 -4.90
CA HIS A 36 -0.77 5.90 -5.06
C HIS A 36 -2.29 5.82 -5.05
N ALA A 37 -2.92 6.67 -4.24
CA ALA A 37 -4.36 6.78 -4.15
C ALA A 37 -4.77 8.25 -4.05
N HIS A 38 -6.02 8.53 -4.39
CA HIS A 38 -6.70 9.79 -4.11
C HIS A 38 -7.74 9.53 -3.01
N PRO A 39 -7.32 9.42 -1.73
CA PRO A 39 -8.19 8.94 -0.66
C PRO A 39 -9.26 9.96 -0.22
N ALA A 40 -9.07 11.25 -0.53
CA ALA A 40 -9.98 12.31 -0.12
C ALA A 40 -9.98 13.45 -1.11
N LYS A 41 -11.07 14.23 -1.14
CA LYS A 41 -11.20 15.44 -1.97
C LYS A 41 -10.05 16.44 -1.80
N ASP A 42 -9.41 16.43 -0.62
CA ASP A 42 -8.41 17.41 -0.22
C ASP A 42 -6.99 17.02 -0.66
N GLY A 43 -6.80 15.86 -1.29
CA GLY A 43 -5.49 15.49 -1.84
C GLY A 43 -5.24 14.02 -2.14
N ASP A 44 -4.05 13.77 -2.65
CA ASP A 44 -3.51 12.46 -2.96
C ASP A 44 -2.63 11.93 -1.82
N ALA A 45 -2.42 10.62 -1.82
CA ALA A 45 -1.44 9.99 -0.94
C ALA A 45 -0.61 8.96 -1.70
N LYS A 46 0.69 8.96 -1.42
CA LYS A 46 1.60 7.88 -1.79
C LYS A 46 2.07 7.16 -0.53
N VAL A 47 1.99 5.84 -0.51
CA VAL A 47 2.67 5.01 0.50
C VAL A 47 3.65 4.09 -0.21
N ALA A 48 4.90 4.09 0.21
CA ALA A 48 5.95 3.25 -0.35
C ALA A 48 6.63 2.42 0.73
N GLY A 49 7.02 1.21 0.39
CA GLY A 49 7.55 0.26 1.36
C GLY A 49 7.99 -1.06 0.75
N ILE A 50 8.10 -2.06 1.63
CA ILE A 50 8.41 -3.44 1.25
C ILE A 50 7.16 -4.30 1.41
N ALA A 51 6.68 -4.88 0.32
CA ALA A 51 5.64 -5.89 0.34
C ALA A 51 6.24 -7.21 0.82
N VAL A 52 5.69 -7.73 1.91
CA VAL A 52 6.02 -9.03 2.50
C VAL A 52 4.85 -9.96 2.23
N GLU A 53 5.12 -11.11 1.61
CA GLU A 53 4.09 -12.11 1.35
C GLU A 53 3.62 -12.74 2.66
N VAL A 54 2.30 -12.84 2.82
CA VAL A 54 1.68 -13.55 3.94
C VAL A 54 1.72 -15.05 3.62
N THR A 55 2.62 -15.77 4.28
CA THR A 55 2.79 -17.22 4.07
C THR A 55 2.23 -18.07 5.21
N ASP A 56 1.96 -17.47 6.38
CA ASP A 56 1.32 -18.15 7.49
C ASP A 56 -0.16 -18.42 7.14
N PRO A 57 -0.62 -19.69 7.13
CA PRO A 57 -2.01 -20.01 6.86
C PRO A 57 -3.02 -19.35 7.82
N GLU A 58 -2.66 -19.18 9.10
CA GLU A 58 -3.56 -18.56 10.09
C GLU A 58 -3.70 -17.05 9.87
N GLU A 59 -2.61 -16.38 9.49
CA GLU A 59 -2.65 -14.98 9.06
C GLU A 59 -3.42 -14.84 7.74
N GLY A 60 -3.17 -15.74 6.79
CA GLY A 60 -3.85 -15.80 5.49
C GLY A 60 -5.38 -15.84 5.60
N ARG A 61 -5.93 -16.57 6.58
CA ARG A 61 -7.38 -16.63 6.84
C ARG A 61 -7.98 -15.27 7.19
N ARG A 62 -7.22 -14.32 7.71
CA ARG A 62 -7.71 -12.95 7.99
C ARG A 62 -7.96 -12.16 6.71
N HIS A 63 -7.36 -12.57 5.60
CA HIS A 63 -7.53 -11.94 4.30
C HIS A 63 -8.62 -12.58 3.45
N THR A 64 -9.15 -13.74 3.84
CA THR A 64 -10.19 -14.44 3.07
C THR A 64 -11.57 -13.84 3.30
N THR A 65 -12.34 -13.72 2.23
CA THR A 65 -13.74 -13.28 2.19
C THR A 65 -14.73 -14.45 2.05
N GLY A 66 -14.23 -15.66 1.75
CA GLY A 66 -15.04 -16.84 1.48
C GLY A 66 -15.42 -17.01 -0.01
N GLY A 67 -15.08 -16.05 -0.87
CA GLY A 67 -15.35 -16.05 -2.31
C GLY A 67 -14.13 -16.33 -3.19
N GLU A 68 -13.02 -16.75 -2.59
CA GLU A 68 -11.75 -16.93 -3.29
C GLU A 68 -11.78 -18.04 -4.35
N PRO A 69 -11.01 -17.90 -5.45
CA PRO A 69 -10.89 -18.96 -6.44
C PRO A 69 -10.20 -20.21 -5.86
N PRO A 70 -10.44 -21.40 -6.43
CA PRO A 70 -9.68 -22.60 -6.12
C PRO A 70 -8.17 -22.35 -6.27
N GLY A 71 -7.38 -22.77 -5.29
CA GLY A 71 -5.94 -22.47 -5.22
C GLY A 71 -5.58 -21.18 -4.47
N GLY A 72 -6.58 -20.45 -3.97
CA GLY A 72 -6.39 -19.28 -3.12
C GLY A 72 -5.86 -18.06 -3.89
N PHE A 73 -5.25 -17.14 -3.17
CA PHE A 73 -4.74 -15.88 -3.71
C PHE A 73 -3.51 -15.44 -2.91
N PRO A 74 -2.47 -14.89 -3.58
CA PRO A 74 -1.37 -14.25 -2.86
C PRO A 74 -1.85 -13.00 -2.11
N ALA A 75 -1.54 -12.92 -0.82
CA ALA A 75 -1.74 -11.74 0.01
C ALA A 75 -0.39 -11.16 0.44
N PHE A 76 -0.32 -9.83 0.53
CA PHE A 76 0.88 -9.13 0.94
C PHE A 76 0.54 -8.09 2.00
N ARG A 77 1.47 -7.92 2.93
CA ARG A 77 1.51 -6.85 3.92
C ARG A 77 2.57 -5.85 3.51
N LEU A 78 2.24 -4.55 3.51
CA LEU A 78 3.21 -3.51 3.22
C LEU A 78 3.88 -3.05 4.52
N ASP A 79 5.19 -3.24 4.64
CA ASP A 79 6.04 -2.56 5.63
C ASP A 79 6.35 -1.13 5.13
N PRO A 80 5.68 -0.08 5.66
CA PRO A 80 5.79 1.26 5.11
C PRO A 80 7.14 1.88 5.46
N ARG A 81 7.82 2.40 4.43
CA ARG A 81 9.09 3.14 4.55
C ARG A 81 8.95 4.62 4.25
N GLU A 82 7.86 5.01 3.59
CA GLU A 82 7.51 6.39 3.31
C GLU A 82 6.00 6.51 3.15
N ALA A 83 5.44 7.61 3.67
CA ALA A 83 4.07 8.04 3.38
C ALA A 83 4.10 9.53 3.03
N VAL A 84 3.49 9.91 1.92
CA VAL A 84 3.46 11.28 1.41
C VAL A 84 2.03 11.65 1.05
N PRO A 85 1.27 12.20 2.01
CA PRO A 85 0.10 13.00 1.68
C PRO A 85 0.51 14.28 0.95
N THR A 86 -0.19 14.56 -0.14
CA THR A 86 -0.07 15.76 -0.96
C THR A 86 -1.46 16.37 -1.09
N GLY A 87 -1.62 17.64 -0.75
CA GLY A 87 -2.89 18.36 -0.89
C GLY A 87 -2.68 19.77 -1.41
N VAL A 88 -3.77 20.53 -1.47
CA VAL A 88 -3.74 21.95 -1.85
C VAL A 88 -4.30 22.78 -0.69
N GLU A 89 -3.56 23.80 -0.29
CA GLU A 89 -4.00 24.82 0.68
C GLU A 89 -3.93 26.20 0.00
N GLY A 90 -5.08 26.80 -0.30
CA GLY A 90 -5.12 28.05 -1.05
C GLY A 90 -4.59 27.86 -2.48
N ASN A 91 -3.50 28.57 -2.82
CA ASN A 91 -2.81 28.44 -4.11
C ASN A 91 -1.51 27.62 -4.00
N GLU A 92 -1.27 26.95 -2.87
CA GLU A 92 -0.04 26.18 -2.65
C GLU A 92 -0.32 24.68 -2.66
N THR A 93 0.59 23.92 -3.28
CA THR A 93 0.69 22.47 -3.10
C THR A 93 1.46 22.18 -1.82
N VAL A 94 0.85 21.42 -0.92
CA VAL A 94 1.40 21.04 0.39
C VAL A 94 1.76 19.56 0.40
N ILE A 95 3.03 19.25 0.62
CA ILE A 95 3.59 17.90 0.60
C ILE A 95 4.18 17.60 1.97
N ARG A 96 3.73 16.52 2.62
CA ARG A 96 4.14 16.17 3.99
C ARG A 96 4.73 14.77 4.07
N PRO A 97 6.02 14.57 3.72
CA PRO A 97 6.63 13.25 3.79
C PRO A 97 6.85 12.80 5.24
N TRP A 98 6.45 11.56 5.51
CA TRP A 98 6.80 10.80 6.70
C TRP A 98 7.76 9.67 6.32
N ARG A 99 8.76 9.43 7.19
CA ARG A 99 9.67 8.27 7.13
C ARG A 99 9.96 7.77 8.55
N PRO A 100 10.18 6.47 8.77
CA PRO A 100 10.54 5.95 10.09
C PRO A 100 11.75 6.68 10.70
N GLY A 101 11.64 7.04 11.98
CA GLY A 101 12.71 7.71 12.73
C GLY A 101 12.97 9.17 12.36
N ARG A 102 12.13 9.80 11.53
CA ARG A 102 12.22 11.22 11.18
C ARG A 102 10.95 11.97 11.57
N PRO A 103 11.07 13.24 12.00
CA PRO A 103 9.89 14.11 12.11
C PRO A 103 9.27 14.31 10.72
N VAL A 104 7.98 14.60 10.68
CA VAL A 104 7.29 14.96 9.44
C VAL A 104 7.68 16.38 9.07
N GLU A 105 8.14 16.56 7.83
CA GLU A 105 8.46 17.86 7.25
C GLU A 105 7.28 18.35 6.40
N THR A 106 7.15 19.67 6.21
CA THR A 106 6.14 20.26 5.31
C THR A 106 6.85 21.04 4.21
N PHE A 107 6.58 20.67 2.96
CA PHE A 107 7.05 21.39 1.78
C PHE A 107 5.87 22.09 1.12
N ARG A 108 6.04 23.36 0.78
CA ARG A 108 5.04 24.18 0.07
C ARG A 108 5.59 24.58 -1.30
N ARG A 109 4.75 24.55 -2.34
CA ARG A 109 5.09 24.98 -3.71
C ARG A 109 3.94 25.78 -4.30
N THR A 110 4.25 26.89 -4.97
CA THR A 110 3.34 27.71 -5.77
C THR A 110 3.42 27.34 -7.25
#